data_AF-A0A5N6THS7-F1
#
_entry.id   AF-A0A5N6THS7-F1
#
_cell.length_a   1.000
_cell.length_b   1.000
_cell.length_c   1.000
_cell.angle_alpha   90.00
_cell.angle_beta   90.00
_cell.angle_gamma   90.00
#
_symmetry.space_group_name_H-M   'P 1'
#
loop_
_entity.id
_entity.type
_entity.pdbx_description
1 polymer ?
#
loop_
_entity_poly.entity_id
_entity_poly.type
_entity_poly.pdbx_seq_one_letter_code
_entity_poly.pdbx_strand_id
1 'polypeptide(L)'
;MFKPSQPLMARLRLTTKQVNGGYYKGNRTGSMGYFAKNGSYVIDWKKVRTYVVPEHLDEFKLTPFVTRRMAPTKSKYTRDFEKNGRVITVERAFGAKDYLDLWASDNGQEVLEQERLEQEAASSSTSR
;
A
#
# COMPACT_ATOMS: atom_id res chain seq x y z
N MET A 1 -29.40 -28.97 8.09
CA MET A 1 -29.31 -27.60 7.51
C MET A 1 -30.61 -26.87 7.82
N PHE A 2 -30.56 -25.80 8.60
CA PHE A 2 -31.74 -25.02 8.99
C PHE A 2 -32.30 -24.26 7.78
N LYS A 3 -33.57 -24.49 7.44
CA LYS A 3 -34.29 -23.73 6.42
C LYS A 3 -35.19 -22.72 7.12
N PRO A 4 -35.00 -21.41 6.91
CA PRO A 4 -35.83 -20.39 7.55
C PRO A 4 -37.30 -20.49 7.12
N SER A 5 -38.20 -20.00 7.98
CA SER A 5 -39.64 -20.01 7.71
C SER A 5 -40.00 -19.14 6.52
N GLN A 6 -41.10 -19.48 5.84
CA GLN A 6 -41.65 -18.76 4.67
C GLN A 6 -41.70 -17.22 4.84
N PRO A 7 -42.21 -16.67 5.98
CA PRO A 7 -42.22 -15.23 6.21
C PRO A 7 -40.83 -14.61 6.33
N LEU A 8 -39.87 -15.37 6.85
CA LEU A 8 -38.48 -14.93 7.03
C LEU A 8 -37.75 -14.91 5.68
N MET A 9 -38.03 -15.86 4.79
CA MET A 9 -37.48 -15.87 3.42
C MET A 9 -37.91 -14.66 2.58
N ALA A 10 -39.14 -14.16 2.76
CA ALA A 10 -39.66 -13.01 2.03
C ALA A 10 -38.95 -11.67 2.37
N ARG A 11 -38.22 -11.61 3.48
CA ARG A 11 -37.50 -10.40 3.93
C ARG A 11 -35.98 -10.49 3.73
N LEU A 12 -35.47 -11.62 3.24
CA LEU A 12 -34.04 -11.78 2.97
C LEU A 12 -33.66 -10.99 1.70
N ARG A 13 -32.45 -10.42 1.70
CA ARG A 13 -31.94 -9.70 0.54
C ARG A 13 -31.77 -10.66 -0.64
N LEU A 14 -32.24 -10.23 -1.81
CA LEU A 14 -32.07 -10.98 -3.05
C LEU A 14 -30.59 -11.21 -3.39
N THR A 15 -30.29 -12.42 -3.83
CA THR A 15 -29.01 -12.93 -4.32
C THR A 15 -29.21 -13.41 -5.75
N THR A 16 -28.12 -13.66 -6.45
CA THR A 16 -28.12 -14.06 -7.87
C THR A 16 -28.84 -15.38 -8.16
N LYS A 17 -29.13 -16.21 -7.13
CA LYS A 17 -29.71 -17.56 -7.29
C LYS A 17 -31.17 -17.67 -6.84
N GLN A 18 -31.78 -16.57 -6.41
CA GLN A 18 -33.13 -16.56 -5.83
C GLN A 18 -34.25 -16.22 -6.83
N VAL A 19 -33.91 -15.62 -7.96
CA VAL A 19 -34.86 -15.17 -8.99
C VAL A 19 -34.32 -15.51 -10.38
N ASN A 20 -35.22 -15.67 -11.35
CA ASN A 20 -34.89 -16.04 -12.73
C ASN A 20 -34.50 -14.80 -13.58
N GLY A 21 -34.55 -14.93 -14.91
CA GLY A 21 -34.11 -13.95 -15.89
C GLY A 21 -34.51 -12.49 -15.60
N GLY A 22 -33.59 -11.58 -15.91
CA GLY A 22 -33.75 -10.13 -15.72
C GLY A 22 -33.11 -9.57 -14.46
N TYR A 23 -32.88 -10.40 -13.42
CA TYR A 23 -32.14 -9.97 -12.23
C TYR A 23 -30.65 -10.25 -12.35
N TYR A 24 -29.86 -9.21 -12.61
CA TYR A 24 -28.40 -9.27 -12.56
C TYR A 24 -27.86 -8.57 -11.31
N LYS A 25 -27.00 -9.26 -10.56
CA LYS A 25 -26.29 -8.70 -9.40
C LYS A 25 -24.80 -9.06 -9.48
N GLY A 26 -23.95 -8.04 -9.59
CA GLY A 26 -22.51 -8.22 -9.75
C GLY A 26 -21.78 -8.60 -8.45
N ASN A 27 -20.56 -9.13 -8.60
CA ASN A 27 -19.69 -9.59 -7.51
C ASN A 27 -18.47 -8.67 -7.27
N ARG A 28 -18.59 -7.38 -7.60
CA ARG A 28 -17.51 -6.37 -7.45
C ARG A 28 -16.21 -6.72 -8.20
N THR A 29 -16.30 -7.42 -9.33
CA THR A 29 -15.15 -7.69 -10.20
C THR A 29 -14.60 -6.42 -10.86
N GLY A 30 -15.36 -5.32 -10.86
CA GLY A 30 -15.00 -4.05 -11.51
C GLY A 30 -15.35 -4.04 -12.99
N SER A 31 -15.39 -2.86 -13.60
CA SER A 31 -15.62 -2.72 -15.05
C SER A 31 -14.30 -2.78 -15.80
N MET A 32 -14.13 -3.78 -16.68
CA MET A 32 -12.93 -3.99 -17.50
C MET A 32 -13.07 -3.41 -18.91
N GLY A 33 -14.08 -2.59 -19.15
CA GLY A 33 -14.49 -2.25 -20.51
C GLY A 33 -15.86 -1.57 -20.56
N TYR A 34 -16.58 -1.79 -21.65
CA TYR A 34 -17.91 -1.24 -21.88
C TYR A 34 -18.75 -2.15 -22.79
N PHE A 35 -20.07 -2.04 -22.69
CA PHE A 35 -20.99 -2.70 -23.61
C PHE A 35 -21.16 -1.87 -24.88
N ALA A 36 -20.98 -2.49 -26.05
CA ALA A 36 -21.28 -1.90 -27.34
C ALA A 36 -22.80 -1.92 -27.60
N LYS A 37 -23.26 -1.09 -28.56
CA LYS A 37 -24.70 -0.95 -28.88
C LYS A 37 -25.38 -2.26 -29.29
N ASN A 38 -24.63 -3.22 -29.81
CA ASN A 38 -25.10 -4.55 -30.21
C ASN A 38 -25.15 -5.56 -29.03
N GLY A 39 -24.87 -5.14 -27.80
CA GLY A 39 -24.87 -6.00 -26.62
C GLY A 39 -23.56 -6.77 -26.38
N SER A 40 -22.56 -6.66 -27.28
CA SER A 40 -21.23 -7.24 -27.05
C SER A 40 -20.45 -6.46 -25.99
N TYR A 41 -19.51 -7.12 -25.30
CA TYR A 41 -18.62 -6.48 -24.33
C TYR A 41 -17.24 -6.26 -24.94
N VAL A 42 -16.76 -5.01 -24.93
CA VAL A 42 -15.44 -4.62 -25.44
C VAL A 42 -14.51 -4.36 -24.26
N ILE A 43 -13.35 -5.02 -24.24
CA ILE A 43 -12.36 -4.92 -23.17
C ILE A 43 -11.49 -3.67 -23.37
N ASP A 44 -11.35 -2.87 -22.32
CA ASP A 44 -10.40 -1.76 -22.24
C ASP A 44 -9.18 -2.21 -21.42
N TRP A 45 -8.09 -2.52 -22.13
CA TRP A 45 -6.86 -3.04 -21.51
C TRP A 45 -6.22 -2.08 -20.50
N LYS A 46 -6.54 -0.78 -20.52
CA LYS A 46 -6.06 0.18 -19.51
C LYS A 46 -6.70 -0.03 -18.14
N LYS A 47 -7.88 -0.67 -18.08
CA LYS A 47 -8.62 -0.98 -16.84
C LYS A 47 -8.35 -2.38 -16.32
N VAL A 48 -7.72 -3.23 -17.13
CA VAL A 48 -7.38 -4.60 -16.75
C VAL A 48 -6.25 -4.55 -15.73
N ARG A 49 -6.49 -5.13 -14.56
CA ARG A 49 -5.49 -5.20 -13.49
C ARG A 49 -4.43 -6.24 -13.85
N THR A 50 -3.17 -5.86 -13.72
CA THR A 50 -2.01 -6.75 -13.81
C THR A 50 -1.34 -6.86 -12.44
N TYR A 51 -0.76 -8.02 -12.15
CA TYR A 51 0.07 -8.22 -10.96
C TYR A 51 1.51 -8.38 -11.43
N VAL A 52 2.30 -7.33 -11.25
CA VAL A 52 3.69 -7.27 -11.74
C VAL A 52 4.57 -8.11 -10.83
N VAL A 53 5.20 -9.14 -11.39
CA VAL A 53 6.19 -9.97 -10.70
C VAL A 53 7.57 -9.35 -10.93
N PRO A 54 8.36 -9.07 -9.87
CA PRO A 54 9.72 -8.58 -10.02
C PRO A 54 10.62 -9.57 -10.78
N GLU A 55 11.60 -9.04 -11.50
CA GLU A 55 12.63 -9.85 -12.17
C GLU A 55 13.57 -10.50 -11.14
N HIS A 56 14.15 -11.66 -11.47
CA HIS A 56 15.11 -12.41 -10.64
C HIS A 56 14.60 -12.79 -9.24
N LEU A 57 13.29 -13.04 -9.10
CA LEU A 57 12.69 -13.44 -7.82
C LEU A 57 13.17 -14.83 -7.34
N ASP A 58 13.56 -15.69 -8.26
CA ASP A 58 14.11 -17.02 -8.01
C ASP A 58 15.53 -16.99 -7.42
N GLU A 59 16.32 -15.97 -7.75
CA GLU A 59 17.65 -15.74 -7.17
C GLU A 59 17.59 -14.99 -5.82
N PHE A 60 16.42 -14.46 -5.45
CA PHE A 60 16.27 -13.61 -4.28
C PHE A 60 16.32 -14.41 -2.97
N LYS A 61 17.19 -13.97 -2.05
CA LYS A 61 17.51 -14.73 -0.82
C LYS A 61 16.51 -14.54 0.32
N LEU A 62 15.67 -13.50 0.28
CA LEU A 62 14.73 -13.25 1.37
C LEU A 62 13.57 -14.24 1.31
N THR A 63 13.28 -14.85 2.46
CA THR A 63 12.18 -15.81 2.62
C THR A 63 11.12 -15.22 3.56
N PRO A 64 9.88 -15.73 3.56
CA PRO A 64 8.82 -15.22 4.44
C PRO A 64 9.08 -15.46 5.94
N PHE A 65 10.14 -16.17 6.32
CA PHE A 65 10.46 -16.48 7.70
C PHE A 65 11.87 -16.02 8.08
N VAL A 66 12.03 -15.64 9.35
CA VAL A 66 13.32 -15.28 9.95
C VAL A 66 13.69 -16.34 10.99
N THR A 67 14.98 -16.58 11.18
CA THR A 67 15.47 -17.53 12.19
C THR A 67 15.12 -17.06 13.61
N ARG A 68 14.65 -17.99 14.46
CA ARG A 68 14.35 -17.70 15.88
C ARG A 68 15.58 -17.38 16.71
N ARG A 69 16.79 -17.67 16.21
CA ARG A 69 18.05 -17.33 16.87
C ARG A 69 18.31 -15.82 16.88
N MET A 70 17.71 -15.09 15.95
CA MET A 70 17.79 -13.64 15.88
C MET A 70 16.67 -13.04 16.73
N ALA A 71 17.02 -12.27 17.75
CA ALA A 71 16.04 -11.51 18.52
C ALA A 71 15.45 -10.39 17.63
N PRO A 72 14.17 -10.01 17.82
CA PRO A 72 13.60 -8.88 17.11
C PRO A 72 14.39 -7.59 17.34
N THR A 73 14.86 -6.96 16.26
CA THR A 73 15.62 -5.71 16.33
C THR A 73 14.69 -4.55 16.68
N LYS A 74 14.94 -3.85 17.79
CA LYS A 74 14.20 -2.62 18.14
C LYS A 74 14.62 -1.47 17.22
N SER A 75 13.66 -0.65 16.80
CA SER A 75 13.94 0.54 15.99
C SER A 75 14.57 1.66 16.83
N LYS A 76 15.30 2.58 16.20
CA LYS A 76 15.78 3.82 16.84
C LYS A 76 14.67 4.76 17.32
N TYR A 77 13.42 4.53 16.87
CA TYR A 77 12.25 5.32 17.22
C TYR A 77 11.46 4.74 18.40
N THR A 78 12.00 3.69 19.01
CA THR A 78 11.38 3.02 20.14
C THR A 78 11.88 3.67 21.43
N ARG A 79 10.97 4.21 22.25
CA ARG A 79 11.27 4.73 23.60
C ARG A 79 10.54 3.91 24.64
N ASP A 80 11.30 3.41 25.60
CA ASP A 80 10.76 2.72 26.77
C ASP A 80 10.57 3.75 27.89
N PHE A 81 9.35 3.88 28.44
CA PHE A 81 9.10 4.70 29.62
C PHE A 81 8.29 3.95 30.68
N GLU A 82 8.57 4.22 31.94
CA GLU A 82 7.85 3.64 33.07
C GLU A 82 6.60 4.45 33.38
N LYS A 83 5.44 3.78 33.38
CA LYS A 83 4.18 4.35 33.84
C LYS A 83 3.51 3.36 34.77
N ASN A 84 3.26 3.77 36.01
CA ASN A 84 2.59 2.95 37.04
C ASN A 84 3.28 1.59 37.29
N GLY A 85 4.61 1.56 37.36
CA GLY A 85 5.39 0.34 37.61
C GLY A 85 5.44 -0.66 36.45
N ARG A 86 5.01 -0.25 35.24
CA ARG A 86 5.13 -1.04 34.00
C ARG A 86 5.95 -0.28 32.98
N VAL A 87 6.90 -0.97 32.34
CA VAL A 87 7.64 -0.45 31.18
C VAL A 87 6.73 -0.53 29.98
N ILE A 88 6.41 0.61 29.38
CA ILE A 88 5.65 0.71 28.13
C ILE A 88 6.61 1.12 27.03
N THR A 89 6.70 0.28 26.00
CA THR A 89 7.43 0.57 24.79
C THR A 89 6.52 1.35 23.84
N VAL A 90 6.89 2.58 23.51
CA VAL A 90 6.18 3.42 22.54
C VAL A 90 7.06 3.64 21.31
N GLU A 91 6.48 3.38 20.15
CA GLU A 91 7.10 3.59 18.86
C GLU A 91 6.67 4.94 18.31
N ARG A 92 7.64 5.81 17.99
CA ARG A 92 7.37 7.03 17.23
C ARG A 92 7.35 6.69 15.74
N ALA A 93 6.42 7.28 14.99
CA ALA A 93 6.41 7.19 13.53
C ALA A 93 7.65 7.86 12.91
N PHE A 94 8.09 7.32 11.77
CA PHE A 94 9.13 7.91 10.93
C PHE A 94 8.67 9.27 10.40
N GLY A 95 9.39 10.33 10.77
CA GLY A 95 9.02 11.71 10.45
C GLY A 95 9.75 12.24 9.22
N ALA A 96 9.28 13.38 8.69
CA ALA A 96 9.89 14.03 7.54
C ALA A 96 11.36 14.43 7.77
N LYS A 97 11.69 14.97 8.96
CA LYS A 97 13.08 15.31 9.30
C LYS A 97 13.99 14.08 9.31
N ASP A 98 13.48 12.97 9.83
CA ASP A 98 14.24 11.71 9.86
C ASP A 98 14.55 11.19 8.45
N TYR A 99 13.63 11.43 7.50
CA TYR A 99 13.86 11.13 6.09
C TYR A 99 14.91 12.04 5.48
N LEU A 100 14.85 13.36 5.73
CA LEU A 100 15.84 14.30 5.23
C LEU A 100 17.24 13.97 5.74
N ASP A 101 17.37 13.65 7.03
CA ASP A 101 18.65 13.26 7.63
C ASP A 101 19.20 11.97 7.00
N LEU A 102 18.33 10.98 6.73
CA LEU A 102 18.70 9.71 6.07
C LEU A 102 19.03 9.90 4.58
N TRP A 103 18.28 10.73 3.87
CA TRP A 103 18.55 11.05 2.48
C TRP A 103 19.89 11.77 2.33
N ALA A 104 20.17 12.74 3.21
CA ALA A 104 21.42 13.48 3.21
C ALA A 104 22.63 12.59 3.52
N SER A 105 22.46 11.58 4.38
CA SER A 105 23.53 10.62 4.68
C SER A 105 23.84 9.68 3.52
N ASP A 106 22.80 9.24 2.79
CA ASP A 106 22.94 8.20 1.77
C ASP A 106 23.30 8.77 0.39
N ASN A 107 22.93 10.01 0.09
CA ASN A 107 23.08 10.64 -1.23
C ASN A 107 24.09 11.79 -1.23
N GLY A 108 25.25 11.59 -0.60
CA GLY A 108 26.26 12.65 -0.42
C GLY A 108 26.67 13.37 -1.71
N GLN A 109 26.68 12.71 -2.87
CA GLN A 109 26.98 13.35 -4.16
C GLN A 109 25.91 14.37 -4.58
N GLU A 110 24.63 14.05 -4.43
CA GLU A 110 23.53 14.97 -4.79
C GLU A 110 23.49 16.17 -3.84
N VAL A 111 23.76 15.93 -2.55
CA VAL A 111 23.82 16.99 -1.53
C VAL A 111 24.94 17.98 -1.84
N LEU A 112 26.16 17.50 -2.13
CA LEU A 112 27.31 18.35 -2.44
C LEU A 112 27.10 19.17 -3.72
N GLU A 113 26.48 18.60 -4.76
CA GLU A 113 26.14 19.33 -5.98
C GLU A 113 25.09 20.41 -5.70
N GLN A 114 24.08 20.12 -4.86
CA GLN A 114 23.07 21.11 -4.49
C GLN A 114 23.67 22.26 -3.67
N GLU A 115 24.54 21.97 -2.69
CA GLU A 115 25.25 22.99 -1.91
C GLU A 115 26.13 23.88 -2.79
N ARG A 116 26.81 23.30 -3.80
CA ARG A 116 27.60 24.06 -4.77
C ARG A 116 26.72 25.03 -5.58
N LEU A 117 25.59 24.56 -6.09
CA LEU A 117 24.64 25.38 -6.85
C LEU A 117 24.06 26.52 -6.00
N GLU A 118 23.77 26.27 -4.72
CA GLU A 118 23.30 27.29 -3.78
C GLU A 118 24.37 28.35 -3.48
N GLN A 119 25.64 27.95 -3.32
CA GLN A 119 26.76 28.87 -3.17
C GLN A 119 26.99 29.74 -4.42
N GLU A 120 26.91 29.12 -5.61
CA GLU A 120 26.99 29.84 -6.89
C GLU A 120 25.84 30.85 -7.02
N ALA A 121 24.61 30.45 -6.72
CA ALA A 121 23.45 31.34 -6.72
C ALA A 121 23.59 32.49 -5.72
N ALA A 122 24.02 32.20 -4.48
CA ALA A 122 24.25 33.21 -3.46
C ALA A 122 25.31 34.23 -3.90
N SER A 123 26.45 33.77 -4.42
CA SER A 123 27.52 34.64 -4.91
C SER A 123 27.07 35.55 -6.06
N SER A 124 26.26 35.02 -6.98
CA SER A 124 25.71 35.79 -8.10
C SER A 124 24.68 36.85 -7.68
N SER A 125 24.01 36.64 -6.56
CA SER A 125 23.03 37.57 -6.00
C SER A 125 23.68 38.73 -5.23
N THR A 126 24.84 38.50 -4.63
CA THR A 126 25.62 39.52 -3.91
C THR A 126 26.40 40.45 -4.85
N SER A 127 26.65 40.03 -6.10
CA SER A 127 27.38 40.82 -7.10
C SER A 127 26.50 41.75 -7.96
N ARG A 128 25.21 41.91 -7.62
CA ARG A 128 24.28 42.89 -8.25
C ARG A 128 23.90 43.96 -7.25
#